data_AF-A0A6J2TSH3-F1
#
_entry.id   AF-A0A6J2TSH3-F1
#
_cell.length_a   1.000
_cell.length_b   1.000
_cell.length_c   1.000
_cell.angle_alpha   90.00
_cell.angle_beta   90.00
_cell.angle_gamma   90.00
#
_symmetry.space_group_name_H-M   'P 1'
#
loop_
_entity.id
_entity.type
_entity.pdbx_description
1 polymer ?
#
loop_
_entity_poly.entity_id
_entity_poly.type
_entity_poly.pdbx_seq_one_letter_code
_entity_poly.pdbx_strand_id
1 'polypeptide(L)'
;MVRVSINGQPPVELVPYVRYRIGSRSYMEFYIDHESIEGYHGVFDCEPDCVYVIKLLGQTFVNGKEVEVQKLTSESAGEDGLVKLRFGEVEAEMYFDSDSTNDEDTTLTEASVLTKDIKKKLDCSKHEK
;
A
#
# COMPACT_ATOMS: atom_id res chain seq x y z
N MET A 1 -5.59 4.90 7.74
CA MET A 1 -6.10 5.08 6.35
C MET A 1 -5.89 3.81 5.51
N VAL A 2 -6.74 3.51 4.51
CA VAL A 2 -6.57 2.34 3.60
C VAL A 2 -6.36 2.78 2.15
N ARG A 3 -5.35 2.22 1.48
CA ARG A 3 -5.00 2.52 0.08
C ARG A 3 -4.81 1.24 -0.72
N VAL A 4 -5.07 1.29 -2.02
CA VAL A 4 -4.84 0.15 -2.94
C VAL A 4 -4.10 0.59 -4.20
N SER A 5 -3.03 -0.12 -4.54
CA SER A 5 -2.36 -0.05 -5.85
C SER A 5 -2.80 -1.24 -6.68
N ILE A 6 -3.08 -1.03 -7.96
CA ILE A 6 -3.43 -2.10 -8.90
C ILE A 6 -2.49 -1.99 -10.10
N ASN A 7 -1.87 -3.10 -10.48
CA ASN A 7 -0.94 -3.18 -11.60
C ASN A 7 0.21 -2.15 -11.54
N GLY A 8 0.76 -1.95 -10.35
CA GLY A 8 1.83 -0.98 -10.10
C GLY A 8 1.44 0.50 -10.26
N GLN A 9 0.16 0.82 -10.46
CA GLN A 9 -0.31 2.20 -10.53
C GLN A 9 -0.21 2.89 -9.16
N PRO A 10 -0.17 4.23 -9.10
CA PRO A 10 -0.18 4.96 -7.84
C PRO A 10 -1.34 4.52 -6.92
N PRO A 11 -1.09 4.30 -5.62
CA PRO A 11 -2.13 3.88 -4.70
C PRO A 11 -3.30 4.89 -4.64
N VAL A 12 -4.52 4.36 -4.67
CA VAL A 12 -5.76 5.12 -4.52
C VAL A 12 -6.32 4.90 -3.12
N GLU A 13 -6.73 5.97 -2.45
CA GLU A 13 -7.38 5.91 -1.15
C GLU A 13 -8.79 5.33 -1.26
N LEU A 14 -9.10 4.37 -0.38
CA LEU A 14 -10.44 3.79 -0.27
C LEU A 14 -11.22 4.52 0.82
N VAL A 15 -12.34 5.12 0.44
CA VAL A 15 -13.19 5.87 1.35
C VAL A 15 -14.10 4.90 2.12
N PRO A 16 -14.21 5.03 3.45
CA PRO A 16 -15.15 4.23 4.24
C PRO A 16 -16.60 4.37 3.76
N TYR A 17 -17.37 3.30 3.91
CA TYR A 17 -18.77 3.18 3.47
C TYR A 17 -18.99 3.28 1.95
N VAL A 18 -17.91 3.23 1.16
CA VAL A 18 -17.98 3.20 -0.29
C VAL A 18 -17.66 1.80 -0.80
N ARG A 19 -18.45 1.38 -1.79
CA ARG A 19 -18.25 0.14 -2.52
C ARG A 19 -17.60 0.43 -3.86
N TYR A 20 -16.43 -0.15 -4.11
CA TYR A 20 -15.70 0.00 -5.37
C TYR A 20 -15.77 -1.27 -6.19
N ARG A 21 -16.21 -1.17 -7.44
CA ARG A 21 -16.29 -2.31 -8.36
C ARG A 21 -15.02 -2.43 -9.17
N ILE A 22 -14.63 -3.68 -9.40
CA ILE A 22 -13.43 -4.05 -10.14
C ILE A 22 -13.87 -4.86 -11.35
N GLY A 23 -13.40 -4.51 -12.54
CA GLY A 23 -13.70 -5.27 -13.75
C GLY A 23 -13.20 -4.63 -15.04
N SER A 24 -13.46 -5.28 -16.16
CA SER A 24 -13.01 -4.85 -17.49
C SER A 24 -13.95 -3.88 -18.19
N ARG A 25 -14.94 -3.31 -17.48
CA ARG A 25 -15.84 -2.30 -18.04
C ARG A 25 -15.37 -0.91 -17.64
N SER A 26 -15.30 0.00 -18.62
CA SER A 26 -14.75 1.35 -18.45
C SER A 26 -15.49 2.27 -17.46
N TYR A 27 -16.70 1.91 -17.05
CA TYR A 27 -17.48 2.66 -16.05
C TYR A 27 -17.26 2.18 -14.60
N MET A 28 -16.44 1.14 -14.38
CA MET A 28 -16.11 0.67 -13.04
C MET A 28 -15.14 1.65 -12.35
N GLU A 29 -15.22 1.72 -11.03
CA GLU A 29 -14.30 2.54 -10.25
C GLU A 29 -12.84 2.08 -10.44
N PHE A 30 -12.63 0.75 -10.46
CA PHE A 30 -11.36 0.14 -10.85
C PHE A 30 -11.54 -0.60 -12.18
N TYR A 31 -11.43 0.15 -13.28
CA TYR A 31 -11.34 -0.40 -14.62
C TYR A 31 -9.95 -1.00 -14.86
N ILE A 32 -9.91 -2.27 -15.27
CA ILE A 32 -8.68 -2.99 -15.59
C ILE A 32 -8.81 -3.60 -16.99
N ASP A 33 -8.01 -3.11 -17.94
CA ASP A 33 -7.95 -3.62 -19.31
C ASP A 33 -6.99 -4.81 -19.40
N HIS A 34 -7.45 -5.98 -18.98
CA HIS A 34 -6.67 -7.22 -19.03
C HIS A 34 -7.56 -8.41 -19.36
N GLU A 35 -7.09 -9.35 -20.17
CA GLU A 35 -7.90 -10.47 -20.69
C GLU A 35 -8.40 -11.42 -19.60
N SER A 36 -7.64 -11.54 -18.50
CA SER A 36 -8.02 -12.35 -17.34
C SER A 36 -9.12 -11.70 -16.47
N ILE A 37 -9.60 -10.50 -16.82
CA ILE A 37 -10.51 -9.72 -16.00
C ILE A 37 -11.93 -9.79 -16.55
N GLU A 38 -12.80 -10.43 -15.77
CA GLU A 38 -14.23 -10.42 -16.01
C GLU A 38 -14.87 -9.02 -15.97
N GLY A 39 -15.98 -8.86 -16.68
CA GLY A 39 -16.71 -7.59 -16.72
C GLY A 39 -17.21 -7.13 -15.35
N TYR A 40 -17.48 -8.07 -14.44
CA TYR A 40 -17.72 -7.86 -13.02
C TYR A 40 -16.84 -8.83 -12.23
N HIS A 41 -15.60 -8.44 -11.98
CA HIS A 41 -14.59 -9.34 -11.44
C HIS A 41 -14.72 -9.48 -9.93
N GLY A 42 -14.80 -8.35 -9.23
CA GLY A 42 -14.84 -8.31 -7.77
C GLY A 42 -15.22 -6.93 -7.26
N VAL A 43 -15.24 -6.82 -5.94
CA VAL A 43 -15.66 -5.62 -5.22
C VAL A 43 -14.81 -5.43 -3.97
N PHE A 44 -14.49 -4.17 -3.66
CA PHE A 44 -14.11 -3.75 -2.33
C PHE A 44 -15.33 -3.16 -1.62
N ASP A 45 -15.73 -3.74 -0.50
CA ASP A 45 -16.73 -3.17 0.41
C ASP A 45 -15.99 -2.56 1.60
N CYS A 46 -15.93 -1.23 1.65
CA CYS A 46 -15.09 -0.53 2.62
C CYS A 46 -15.90 -0.18 3.85
N GLU A 47 -15.48 -0.67 5.00
CA GLU A 47 -15.96 -0.28 6.33
C GLU A 47 -14.90 0.62 6.99
N PRO A 48 -15.20 1.28 8.12
CA PRO A 48 -14.25 2.17 8.77
C PRO A 48 -12.92 1.53 9.19
N ASP A 49 -12.95 0.26 9.61
CA ASP A 49 -11.82 -0.46 10.20
C ASP A 49 -11.32 -1.61 9.33
N CYS A 50 -12.03 -1.92 8.24
CA CYS A 50 -11.74 -3.07 7.41
C CYS A 50 -12.24 -2.92 5.99
N VAL A 51 -11.70 -3.74 5.10
CA VAL A 51 -12.17 -3.85 3.71
C VAL A 51 -12.53 -5.30 3.45
N TYR A 52 -13.73 -5.54 2.94
CA TYR A 52 -14.10 -6.84 2.40
C TYR A 52 -13.71 -6.91 0.94
N VAL A 53 -12.89 -7.90 0.59
CA VAL A 53 -12.61 -8.27 -0.79
C VAL A 53 -13.60 -9.37 -1.16
N ILE A 54 -14.46 -9.08 -2.13
CA ILE A 54 -15.55 -9.98 -2.56
C ILE A 54 -15.33 -10.36 -4.02
N LYS A 55 -15.23 -11.66 -4.27
CA LYS A 55 -15.25 -12.27 -5.59
C LYS A 55 -16.65 -12.20 -6.18
N LEU A 56 -16.73 -11.83 -7.45
CA LEU A 56 -17.94 -11.99 -8.25
C LEU A 56 -17.73 -13.10 -9.28
N LEU A 57 -17.42 -12.76 -10.54
CA LEU A 57 -17.25 -13.74 -11.61
C LEU A 57 -15.80 -14.19 -11.80
N GLY A 58 -14.82 -13.35 -11.46
CA GLY A 58 -13.40 -13.62 -11.67
C GLY A 58 -12.75 -14.40 -10.54
N GLN A 59 -11.49 -14.78 -10.70
CA GLN A 59 -10.71 -15.39 -9.60
C GLN A 59 -9.98 -14.31 -8.80
N THR A 60 -10.23 -14.27 -7.50
CA THR A 60 -9.61 -13.29 -6.59
C THR A 60 -8.76 -14.00 -5.56
N PHE A 61 -7.54 -13.51 -5.36
CA PHE A 61 -6.59 -14.06 -4.42
C PHE A 61 -6.16 -13.00 -3.40
N VAL A 62 -5.99 -13.44 -2.16
CA VAL A 62 -5.45 -12.65 -1.04
C VAL A 62 -4.27 -13.44 -0.47
N ASN A 63 -3.10 -12.81 -0.40
CA ASN A 63 -1.84 -13.41 0.06
C ASN A 63 -1.60 -14.80 -0.59
N GLY A 64 -1.88 -14.91 -1.90
CA GLY A 64 -1.71 -16.12 -2.68
C GLY A 64 -2.83 -17.16 -2.57
N LYS A 65 -3.83 -16.97 -1.69
CA LYS A 65 -4.96 -17.89 -1.52
C LYS A 65 -6.20 -17.39 -2.25
N GLU A 66 -6.87 -18.24 -3.04
CA GLU A 66 -8.16 -17.89 -3.65
C GLU A 66 -9.23 -17.73 -2.57
N VAL A 67 -10.04 -16.67 -2.70
CA VAL A 67 -11.12 -16.34 -1.74
C VAL A 67 -12.41 -16.02 -2.47
N GLU A 68 -13.54 -16.34 -1.83
CA GLU A 68 -14.86 -15.83 -2.25
C GLU A 68 -15.17 -14.49 -1.57
N VAL A 69 -14.98 -14.45 -0.25
CA VAL A 69 -15.11 -13.25 0.57
C VAL A 69 -14.02 -13.29 1.61
N GLN A 70 -13.28 -12.18 1.77
CA GLN A 70 -12.26 -12.05 2.80
C GLN A 70 -12.34 -10.66 3.44
N LYS A 71 -12.54 -10.62 4.75
CA LYS A 71 -12.34 -9.41 5.55
C LYS A 71 -10.84 -9.16 5.71
N LEU A 72 -10.40 -7.95 5.40
CA LEU A 72 -9.02 -7.49 5.56
C LEU A 72 -8.95 -6.35 6.58
N THR A 73 -8.00 -6.45 7.47
CA THR A 73 -7.60 -5.43 8.44
C THR A 73 -6.09 -5.22 8.33
N SER A 74 -5.54 -4.26 9.08
CA SER A 74 -4.08 -4.09 9.21
C SER A 74 -3.35 -5.38 9.63
N GLU A 75 -3.99 -6.22 10.44
CA GLU A 75 -3.45 -7.52 10.87
C GLU A 75 -3.40 -8.58 9.74
N SER A 76 -4.05 -8.31 8.61
CA SER A 76 -4.01 -9.20 7.44
C SER A 76 -2.75 -9.02 6.59
N ALA A 77 -1.96 -7.98 6.87
CA ALA A 77 -0.73 -7.69 6.16
C ALA A 77 0.32 -8.80 6.37
N GLY A 78 1.12 -9.04 5.33
CA GLY A 78 2.28 -9.92 5.39
C GLY A 78 3.48 -9.27 6.10
N GLU A 79 4.63 -9.94 6.03
CA GLU A 79 5.89 -9.46 6.62
C GLU A 79 6.36 -8.12 6.05
N ASP A 80 5.95 -7.79 4.82
CA ASP A 80 6.22 -6.53 4.13
C ASP A 80 5.26 -5.40 4.50
N GLY A 81 4.31 -5.65 5.42
CA GLY A 81 3.37 -4.64 5.90
C GLY A 81 2.24 -4.30 4.91
N LEU A 82 2.07 -5.11 3.85
CA LEU A 82 0.97 -4.97 2.90
C LEU A 82 0.19 -6.28 2.72
N VAL A 83 -1.02 -6.17 2.18
CA VAL A 83 -1.79 -7.33 1.73
C VAL A 83 -1.61 -7.46 0.23
N LYS A 84 -1.14 -8.64 -0.21
CA LYS A 84 -1.00 -8.97 -1.63
C LYS A 84 -2.35 -9.42 -2.17
N LEU A 85 -2.82 -8.75 -3.21
CA LEU A 85 -4.06 -9.06 -3.90
C LEU A 85 -3.74 -9.49 -5.33
N ARG A 86 -4.60 -10.32 -5.91
CA ARG A 86 -4.56 -10.60 -7.35
C ARG A 86 -5.97 -10.84 -7.87
N PHE A 87 -6.31 -10.15 -8.96
CA PHE A 87 -7.58 -10.28 -9.68
C PHE A 87 -7.28 -10.87 -11.05
N GLY A 88 -7.70 -12.11 -11.32
CA GLY A 88 -7.21 -12.85 -12.48
C GLY A 88 -5.68 -12.95 -12.43
N GLU A 89 -4.99 -12.38 -13.41
CA GLU A 89 -3.52 -12.33 -13.44
C GLU A 89 -2.95 -10.96 -13.02
N VAL A 90 -3.81 -10.00 -12.69
CA VAL A 90 -3.39 -8.64 -12.35
C VAL A 90 -3.09 -8.52 -10.87
N GLU A 91 -1.84 -8.21 -10.54
CA GLU A 91 -1.37 -7.99 -9.18
C GLU A 91 -1.88 -6.65 -8.61
N ALA A 92 -2.14 -6.64 -7.31
CA ALA A 92 -2.55 -5.48 -6.57
C ALA A 92 -1.99 -5.55 -5.13
N GLU A 93 -1.86 -4.40 -4.50
CA GLU A 93 -1.31 -4.27 -3.16
C GLU A 93 -2.23 -3.36 -2.34
N MET A 94 -2.60 -3.80 -1.14
CA MET A 94 -3.40 -3.01 -0.21
C MET A 94 -2.58 -2.65 1.02
N TYR A 95 -2.63 -1.37 1.37
CA TYR A 95 -1.87 -0.78 2.47
C TYR A 95 -2.84 -0.32 3.56
N PHE A 96 -2.53 -0.69 4.79
CA PHE A 96 -3.23 -0.21 5.98
C PHE A 96 -2.28 0.71 6.73
N ASP A 97 -2.45 2.01 6.57
CA ASP A 97 -1.72 2.97 7.39
C ASP A 97 -2.34 2.98 8.78
N SER A 98 -1.53 2.67 9.80
CA SER A 98 -1.90 2.99 11.17
C SER A 98 -1.92 4.50 11.30
N ASP A 99 -3.04 5.05 11.78
CA ASP A 99 -3.12 6.46 12.14
C ASP A 99 -2.25 6.66 13.40
N SER A 100 -0.92 6.70 13.21
CA SER A 100 -0.02 7.27 14.19
C SER A 100 -0.09 8.78 14.05
N THR A 101 -1.12 9.38 14.65
CA THR A 101 -0.98 10.77 15.10
C THR A 101 0.10 10.78 16.17
N ASN A 102 1.33 11.07 15.78
CA ASN A 102 2.32 11.75 16.60
C ASN A 102 3.14 12.66 15.68
N ASP A 103 2.99 13.96 15.96
CA ASP A 103 3.73 15.08 15.40
C ASP A 103 5.26 14.88 15.50
N GLU A 104 6.00 15.21 14.43
CA GLU A 104 6.86 16.39 14.38
C GLU A 104 7.73 16.43 13.10
N ASP A 105 7.74 17.63 12.52
CA ASP A 105 8.80 18.28 11.75
C ASP A 105 9.17 17.76 10.34
N THR A 106 8.69 18.48 9.32
CA THR A 106 9.66 19.04 8.37
C THR A 106 9.21 20.42 7.91
N THR A 107 9.56 21.44 8.70
CA THR A 107 9.75 22.78 8.12
C THR A 107 11.10 22.81 7.40
N LEU A 108 11.09 22.54 6.09
CA LEU A 108 12.21 22.93 5.22
C LEU A 108 12.19 24.45 5.08
N THR A 109 12.97 25.13 5.91
CA THR A 109 13.44 26.48 5.60
C THR A 109 14.97 26.47 5.54
N GLU A 110 15.49 26.72 4.35
CA GLU A 110 16.89 26.94 4.06
C GLU A 110 17.45 28.09 4.92
N ALA A 111 18.42 27.79 5.80
CA ALA A 111 19.57 28.65 6.13
C ALA A 111 20.35 28.08 7.33
N SER A 112 21.44 27.34 7.07
CA SER A 112 22.65 27.42 7.90
C SER A 112 23.79 26.67 7.21
N VAL A 113 24.45 27.39 6.31
CA VAL A 113 25.81 27.12 5.89
C VAL A 113 26.74 27.48 7.07
N LEU A 114 27.82 26.73 7.24
CA LEU A 114 29.01 27.04 8.05
C LEU A 114 28.84 26.94 9.58
N THR A 115 29.30 25.83 10.15
CA THR A 115 30.55 25.75 10.93
C THR A 115 30.52 24.50 11.81
N LYS A 116 31.42 23.55 11.53
CA LYS A 116 32.17 22.71 12.51
C LYS A 116 32.95 21.61 11.78
N ASP A 117 33.77 22.04 10.82
CA ASP A 117 35.09 21.43 10.69
C ASP A 117 35.90 21.81 11.93
N ILE A 118 36.84 20.94 12.31
CA ILE A 118 37.82 21.05 13.42
C ILE A 118 37.35 20.46 14.77
N LYS A 119 37.30 19.13 14.86
CA LYS A 119 37.82 18.39 16.04
C LYS A 119 38.09 16.90 15.82
N LYS A 120 38.63 16.52 14.65
CA LYS A 120 39.12 15.15 14.41
C LYS A 120 40.53 15.16 13.80
N LYS A 121 41.50 15.73 14.54
CA LYS A 121 42.95 15.49 14.37
C LYS A 121 43.58 15.44 15.76
N LEU A 122 44.45 14.44 15.95
CA LEU A 122 45.06 13.92 17.19
C LEU A 122 44.03 13.11 18.01
N ASP A 123 44.09 11.78 18.06
CA ASP A 123 45.26 10.99 18.45
C ASP A 123 45.21 9.61 17.78
N CYS A 124 46.17 9.32 16.91
CA CYS A 124 46.54 7.97 16.48
C CYS A 124 47.83 8.04 15.63
N SER A 125 48.82 7.23 16.00
CA SER A 125 50.19 7.10 15.44
C SER A 125 51.20 8.07 16.12
N LYS A 126 52.22 7.63 16.89
CA LYS A 126 53.11 6.47 16.68
C LYS A 126 53.75 5.97 17.99
N HIS A 127 53.68 4.66 18.21
CA HIS A 127 54.80 3.85 18.69
C HIS A 127 55.84 3.79 17.56
N GLU A 128 57.12 4.05 17.84
CA GLU A 128 58.25 3.17 17.51
C GLU A 128 59.59 3.86 17.82
N LYS A 129 60.32 3.20 18.74
CA LYS A 129 61.77 3.21 19.03
C LYS A 129 62.41 4.45 19.65
#